data_AF-A0A819SDN8-F1
#
_entry.id   AF-A0A819SDN8-F1
#
_cell.length_a   1.000
_cell.length_b   1.000
_cell.length_c   1.000
_cell.angle_alpha   90.00
_cell.angle_beta   90.00
_cell.angle_gamma   90.00
#
_symmetry.space_group_name_H-M   'P 1'
#
loop_
_entity.id
_entity.type
_entity.pdbx_description
1 polymer ?
#
loop_
_entity_poly.entity_id
_entity_poly.type
_entity_poly.pdbx_seq_one_letter_code
_entity_poly.pdbx_strand_id
1 'polypeptide(L)'
;MFRTLIRPLQSARIIQIPIRTTVIVERVHPLTKLRPWENIYDYSKYKYTDFQYRIIRDTDTEKWGNIDVILTEYVEGVGYKGEIVNIPREIAYRELLPAQLALYPTPENIALFEEERKLLVDRPQISPFVMKCRDYLKSTLLQIPINLKLKEWSLTKDNIRVALRRINVMCDEDAIILEDGSINQDTYKLGEEFNIILNINPLVDVSIKCIIVPVDKAKLWDEYQLSKRRPKT
;
A
#
# COMPACT_ATOMS: atom_id res chain seq x y z
N MET A 1 -21.01 -39.78 -21.48
CA MET A 1 -19.70 -40.07 -22.08
C MET A 1 -19.36 -38.95 -23.04
N PHE A 2 -18.41 -38.06 -22.72
CA PHE A 2 -17.42 -37.54 -23.67
C PHE A 2 -16.33 -36.85 -22.85
N ARG A 3 -15.18 -37.51 -22.79
CA ARG A 3 -13.97 -37.09 -22.09
C ARG A 3 -13.42 -35.82 -22.72
N THR A 4 -12.96 -34.93 -21.85
CA THR A 4 -12.10 -33.76 -22.06
C THR A 4 -11.03 -33.94 -23.14
N LEU A 5 -10.90 -32.95 -24.02
CA LEU A 5 -9.66 -32.68 -24.78
C LEU A 5 -9.26 -31.20 -24.62
N ILE A 6 -8.98 -30.80 -23.38
CA ILE A 6 -8.13 -29.63 -23.15
C ILE A 6 -6.71 -30.18 -23.22
N ARG A 7 -6.03 -29.95 -24.37
CA ARG A 7 -4.59 -30.15 -24.45
C ARG A 7 -3.95 -29.25 -23.38
N PRO A 8 -3.10 -29.76 -22.48
CA PRO A 8 -2.27 -28.87 -21.69
C PRO A 8 -1.41 -28.10 -22.69
N LEU A 9 -1.55 -26.78 -22.75
CA LEU A 9 -0.56 -25.93 -23.38
C LEU A 9 0.76 -26.29 -22.70
N GLN A 10 1.59 -27.01 -23.45
CA GLN A 10 2.93 -27.41 -23.06
C GLN A 10 3.60 -26.16 -22.49
N SER A 11 3.99 -26.27 -21.22
CA SER A 11 4.91 -25.39 -20.51
C SER A 11 5.18 -24.10 -21.27
N ALA A 12 4.46 -23.02 -20.92
CA ALA A 12 4.99 -21.70 -21.20
C ALA A 12 6.45 -21.77 -20.76
N ARG A 13 7.38 -21.66 -21.73
CA ARG A 13 8.79 -21.51 -21.40
C ARG A 13 8.80 -20.21 -20.62
N ILE A 14 8.78 -20.34 -19.29
CA ILE A 14 9.21 -19.29 -18.40
C ILE A 14 10.60 -19.00 -18.94
N ILE A 15 10.72 -17.90 -19.68
CA ILE A 15 12.02 -17.38 -20.07
C ILE A 15 12.70 -17.29 -18.72
N GLN A 16 13.66 -18.17 -18.46
CA GLN A 16 14.52 -18.06 -17.29
C GLN A 16 15.33 -16.81 -17.57
N ILE A 17 14.74 -15.65 -17.28
CA ILE A 17 15.45 -14.39 -17.27
C ILE A 17 16.54 -14.65 -16.24
N PRO A 18 17.82 -14.69 -16.65
CA PRO A 18 18.89 -14.92 -15.70
C PRO A 18 18.78 -13.82 -14.65
N ILE A 19 18.64 -14.23 -13.39
CA ILE A 19 18.70 -13.30 -12.27
C ILE A 19 20.12 -12.72 -12.34
N ARG A 20 20.24 -11.43 -12.69
CA ARG A 20 21.53 -10.75 -12.81
C ARG A 20 22.02 -10.39 -11.43
N THR A 21 22.49 -11.38 -10.70
CA THR A 21 23.12 -11.21 -9.40
C THR A 21 24.55 -10.75 -9.62
N THR A 22 24.98 -9.71 -8.92
CA THR A 22 26.34 -9.16 -9.07
C THR A 22 27.08 -9.24 -7.75
N VAL A 23 28.04 -10.16 -7.67
CA VAL A 23 28.93 -10.27 -6.52
C VAL A 23 30.20 -9.51 -6.82
N ILE A 24 30.46 -8.46 -6.05
CA ILE A 24 31.70 -7.68 -6.15
C ILE A 24 32.76 -8.39 -5.31
N VAL A 25 33.82 -8.79 -6.00
CA VAL A 25 34.93 -9.53 -5.41
C VAL A 25 36.24 -8.78 -5.59
N GLU A 26 37.13 -8.94 -4.60
CA GLU A 26 38.52 -8.50 -4.68
C GLU A 26 39.43 -9.71 -4.75
N ARG A 27 40.53 -9.58 -5.51
CA ARG A 27 41.56 -10.62 -5.55
C ARG A 27 42.28 -10.69 -4.21
N VAL A 28 42.43 -11.89 -3.66
CA VAL A 28 43.21 -12.10 -2.42
C VAL A 28 44.68 -11.77 -2.64
N HIS A 29 45.21 -12.05 -3.84
CA HIS A 29 46.57 -11.75 -4.23
C HIS A 29 46.60 -10.67 -5.32
N PRO A 30 47.45 -9.64 -5.19
CA PRO A 30 47.57 -8.60 -6.21
C PRO A 30 48.22 -9.18 -7.47
N LEU A 31 47.78 -8.70 -8.64
CA LEU A 31 48.42 -9.07 -9.90
C LEU A 31 49.88 -8.60 -9.93
N THR A 32 50.70 -9.38 -10.63
CA THR A 32 52.06 -8.95 -10.98
C THR A 32 51.95 -7.75 -11.92
N LYS A 33 52.55 -6.62 -11.54
CA LYS A 33 52.53 -5.41 -12.35
C LYS A 33 53.40 -5.62 -13.59
N LEU A 34 52.83 -5.39 -14.76
CA LEU A 34 53.55 -5.40 -16.02
C LEU A 34 54.29 -4.07 -16.22
N ARG A 35 55.37 -4.10 -16.98
CA ARG A 35 56.03 -2.86 -17.41
C ARG A 35 55.16 -2.17 -18.47
N PRO A 36 55.19 -0.82 -18.56
CA PRO A 36 54.29 -0.09 -19.45
C PRO A 36 54.38 -0.46 -20.94
N TRP A 37 55.53 -0.97 -21.40
CA TRP A 37 55.79 -1.36 -22.79
C TRP A 37 55.66 -2.87 -23.04
N GLU A 38 55.23 -3.65 -22.04
CA GLU A 38 54.99 -5.09 -22.20
C GLU A 38 53.54 -5.34 -22.61
N ASN A 39 53.37 -6.16 -23.65
CA ASN A 39 52.04 -6.59 -24.07
C ASN A 39 51.42 -7.56 -23.05
N ILE A 40 50.20 -7.26 -22.64
CA ILE A 40 49.39 -8.08 -21.70
C ILE A 40 49.18 -9.51 -22.23
N TYR A 41 49.18 -9.68 -23.56
CA TYR A 41 49.01 -10.98 -24.21
C TYR A 41 50.30 -11.82 -24.27
N ASP A 42 51.47 -11.16 -24.17
CA ASP A 42 52.78 -11.81 -24.22
C ASP A 42 53.30 -12.16 -22.81
N TYR A 43 52.86 -11.43 -21.78
CA TYR A 43 53.29 -11.59 -20.40
C TYR A 43 52.17 -12.08 -19.49
N SER A 44 52.46 -13.22 -18.83
CA SER A 44 51.74 -13.80 -17.69
C SER A 44 50.45 -14.56 -18.02
N LYS A 45 50.59 -15.88 -18.14
CA LYS A 45 49.51 -16.80 -17.76
C LYS A 45 49.18 -16.52 -16.29
N TYR A 46 47.96 -16.06 -16.02
CA TYR A 46 47.46 -15.92 -14.64
C TYR A 46 47.74 -17.20 -13.85
N LYS A 47 48.29 -17.03 -12.65
CA LYS A 47 48.54 -18.15 -11.75
C LYS A 47 47.22 -18.55 -11.09
N TYR A 48 47.16 -19.79 -10.59
CA TYR A 48 46.02 -20.25 -9.81
C TYR A 48 45.69 -19.31 -8.63
N THR A 49 46.71 -18.72 -8.00
CA THR A 49 46.57 -17.72 -6.93
C THR A 49 45.82 -16.46 -7.36
N ASP A 50 45.89 -16.09 -8.64
CA ASP A 50 45.29 -14.85 -9.16
C ASP A 50 43.78 -14.99 -9.37
N PHE A 51 43.27 -16.22 -9.35
CA PHE A 51 41.85 -16.56 -9.41
C PHE A 51 41.22 -16.78 -8.01
N GLN A 52 41.96 -16.47 -6.94
CA GLN A 52 41.42 -16.50 -5.59
C GLN A 52 40.79 -15.15 -5.25
N TYR A 53 39.50 -15.18 -4.93
CA TYR A 53 38.69 -13.99 -4.70
C TYR A 53 38.09 -14.00 -3.30
N ARG A 54 37.98 -12.81 -2.72
CA ARG A 54 37.24 -12.53 -1.50
C ARG A 54 35.99 -11.72 -1.85
N ILE A 55 34.84 -12.13 -1.31
CA ILE A 55 33.58 -11.41 -1.49
C ILE A 55 33.62 -10.15 -0.64
N ILE A 56 33.38 -8.99 -1.27
CA ILE A 56 33.28 -7.71 -0.57
C ILE A 56 31.82 -7.34 -0.37
N ARG A 57 31.05 -7.37 -1.47
CA ARG A 57 29.68 -6.89 -1.51
C ARG A 57 28.85 -7.81 -2.38
N ASP A 58 27.68 -8.16 -1.86
CA ASP A 58 26.68 -8.94 -2.56
C ASP A 58 25.44 -8.09 -2.77
N THR A 59 25.13 -7.75 -4.03
CA THR A 59 24.02 -6.85 -4.36
C THR A 59 22.65 -7.44 -4.07
N ASP A 60 22.54 -8.76 -3.92
CA ASP A 60 21.24 -9.43 -3.74
C ASP A 60 20.71 -9.28 -2.32
N THR A 61 21.63 -9.18 -1.35
CA THR A 61 21.30 -8.99 0.06
C THR A 61 21.02 -7.54 0.42
N GLU A 62 21.45 -6.60 -0.43
CA GLU A 62 21.26 -5.18 -0.20
C GLU A 62 19.82 -4.77 -0.49
N LYS A 63 19.21 -4.03 0.44
CA LYS A 63 17.88 -3.47 0.22
C LYS A 63 17.96 -2.41 -0.87
N TRP A 64 17.18 -2.58 -1.93
CA TRP A 64 17.09 -1.56 -2.96
C TRP A 64 16.47 -0.27 -2.40
N GLY A 65 17.09 0.86 -2.74
CA GLY A 65 16.53 2.18 -2.45
C GLY A 65 15.35 2.53 -3.36
N ASN A 66 14.62 3.58 -3.00
CA ASN A 66 13.53 4.11 -3.81
C ASN A 66 14.03 4.73 -5.12
N ILE A 67 13.08 5.03 -6.02
CA ILE A 67 13.32 5.70 -7.30
C ILE A 67 12.35 6.85 -7.48
N ASP A 68 12.84 7.93 -8.06
CA ASP A 68 12.03 9.10 -8.41
C ASP A 68 11.41 8.89 -9.79
N VAL A 69 10.11 9.17 -9.90
CA VAL A 69 9.35 9.09 -11.16
C VAL A 69 8.39 10.27 -11.27
N ILE A 70 8.11 10.69 -12.50
CA ILE A 70 7.12 11.72 -12.82
C ILE A 70 5.83 11.03 -13.23
N LEU A 71 4.71 11.37 -12.60
CA LEU A 71 3.42 10.78 -12.97
C LEU A 71 2.84 11.46 -14.21
N THR A 72 2.41 10.66 -15.19
CA THR A 72 1.74 11.15 -16.42
C THR A 72 0.24 11.31 -16.22
N GLU A 73 -0.33 10.61 -15.26
CA GLU A 73 -1.76 10.64 -14.91
C GLU A 73 -1.93 10.66 -13.39
N TYR A 74 -3.14 10.95 -12.92
CA TYR A 74 -3.45 10.79 -11.50
C TYR A 74 -3.48 9.30 -11.17
N VAL A 75 -2.63 8.90 -10.21
CA VAL A 75 -2.58 7.51 -9.73
C VAL A 75 -3.00 7.47 -8.27
N GLU A 76 -4.03 6.67 -8.02
CA GLU A 76 -4.67 6.58 -6.72
C GLU A 76 -3.69 6.14 -5.62
N GLY A 77 -3.61 6.91 -4.53
CA GLY A 77 -2.70 6.67 -3.41
C GLY A 77 -1.22 6.78 -3.76
N VAL A 78 -0.86 7.37 -4.91
CA VAL A 78 0.53 7.63 -5.29
C VAL A 78 0.75 9.13 -5.44
N GLY A 79 -0.02 9.81 -6.30
CA GLY A 79 0.19 11.24 -6.55
C GLY A 79 -0.65 11.78 -7.71
N TYR A 80 -0.48 13.07 -7.97
CA TYR A 80 -1.13 13.77 -9.08
C TYR A 80 -0.27 13.79 -10.34
N LYS A 81 -0.92 14.02 -11.48
CA LYS A 81 -0.27 14.23 -12.77
C LYS A 81 0.76 15.37 -12.69
N GLY A 82 1.97 15.12 -13.19
CA GLY A 82 3.10 16.05 -13.23
C GLY A 82 3.94 16.09 -11.94
N GLU A 83 3.54 15.36 -10.91
CA GLU A 83 4.25 15.30 -9.63
C GLU A 83 5.47 14.36 -9.72
N ILE A 84 6.57 14.76 -9.07
CA ILE A 84 7.76 13.92 -8.91
C ILE A 84 7.64 13.18 -7.57
N VAL A 85 7.47 11.87 -7.63
CA VAL A 85 7.22 11.04 -6.45
C VAL A 85 8.36 10.05 -6.24
N ASN A 86 8.81 9.92 -5.00
CA ASN A 86 9.81 8.94 -4.57
C ASN A 86 9.10 7.64 -4.14
N ILE A 87 9.22 6.58 -4.93
CA ILE A 87 8.45 5.34 -4.77
C ILE A 87 9.39 4.12 -4.67
N PRO A 88 9.02 3.04 -3.97
CA PRO A 88 9.71 1.76 -4.07
C PRO A 88 9.84 1.28 -5.53
N ARG A 89 11.03 0.80 -5.88
CA ARG A 89 11.35 0.32 -7.25
C ARG A 89 10.39 -0.75 -7.75
N GLU A 90 9.94 -1.64 -6.87
CA GLU A 90 9.02 -2.72 -7.24
C GLU A 90 7.74 -2.16 -7.86
N ILE A 91 7.13 -1.13 -7.25
CA ILE A 91 5.90 -0.49 -7.75
C ILE A 91 6.20 0.24 -9.07
N ALA A 92 7.31 0.99 -9.12
CA ALA A 92 7.70 1.72 -10.33
C ALA A 92 7.90 0.79 -11.54
N TYR A 93 8.66 -0.30 -11.38
CA TYR A 93 9.00 -1.21 -12.47
C TYR A 93 7.91 -2.23 -12.79
N ARG A 94 7.10 -2.65 -11.81
CA ARG A 94 6.04 -3.65 -12.02
C ARG A 94 4.76 -3.02 -12.56
N GLU A 95 4.39 -1.84 -12.07
CA GLU A 95 3.07 -1.27 -12.27
C GLU A 95 3.12 0.03 -13.08
N LEU A 96 3.89 1.03 -12.64
CA LEU A 96 3.80 2.39 -13.20
C LEU A 96 4.46 2.55 -14.57
N LEU A 97 5.74 2.21 -14.68
CA LEU A 97 6.53 2.41 -15.90
C LEU A 97 6.03 1.54 -17.07
N PRO A 98 5.72 0.23 -16.89
CA PRO A 98 5.20 -0.59 -17.99
C PRO A 98 3.84 -0.12 -18.50
N ALA A 99 2.99 0.38 -17.59
CA ALA A 99 1.67 0.91 -17.95
C ALA A 99 1.72 2.35 -18.50
N GLN A 100 2.91 2.96 -18.61
CA GLN A 100 3.10 4.35 -19.03
C GLN A 100 2.38 5.40 -18.14
N LEU A 101 2.09 5.03 -16.90
CA LEU A 101 1.51 5.92 -15.88
C LEU A 101 2.56 6.82 -15.22
N ALA A 102 3.84 6.51 -15.43
CA ALA A 102 4.95 7.32 -14.97
C ALA A 102 6.10 7.31 -15.98
N LEU A 103 6.92 8.35 -15.90
CA LEU A 103 8.14 8.53 -16.69
C LEU A 103 9.34 8.77 -15.78
N TYR A 104 10.53 8.50 -16.30
CA TYR A 104 11.76 8.87 -15.60
C TYR A 104 11.92 10.39 -15.54
N PRO A 105 12.51 10.91 -14.45
CA PRO A 105 12.81 12.33 -14.30
C PRO A 105 14.08 12.70 -15.09
N THR A 106 13.99 12.68 -16.42
CA THR A 106 15.01 13.28 -17.30
C THR A 106 14.79 14.79 -17.38
N PRO A 107 15.83 15.60 -17.66
CA PRO A 107 15.67 17.05 -17.76
C PRO A 107 14.63 17.46 -18.81
N GLU A 108 14.54 16.70 -19.92
CA GLU A 108 13.54 16.89 -20.96
C GLU A 108 12.11 16.63 -20.44
N ASN A 109 11.90 15.53 -19.72
CA ASN A 109 10.59 15.21 -19.14
C ASN A 109 10.20 16.22 -18.06
N ILE A 110 11.14 16.66 -17.23
CA ILE A 110 10.87 17.68 -16.21
C ILE A 110 10.38 18.98 -16.85
N ALA A 111 10.99 19.40 -17.97
CA ALA A 111 10.56 20.59 -18.70
C ALA A 111 9.16 20.44 -19.30
N LEU A 112 8.81 19.26 -19.83
CA LEU A 112 7.48 18.98 -20.39
C LEU A 112 6.37 19.11 -19.34
N PHE A 113 6.62 18.72 -18.09
CA PHE A 113 5.64 18.71 -17.01
C PHE A 113 5.70 19.95 -16.10
N GLU A 114 6.52 20.95 -16.44
CA GLU A 114 6.73 22.12 -15.58
C GLU A 114 5.46 22.96 -15.40
N GLU A 115 4.68 23.15 -16.48
CA GLU A 115 3.40 23.87 -16.44
C GLU A 115 2.38 23.16 -15.55
N GLU A 116 2.26 21.84 -15.72
CA GLU A 116 1.34 21.02 -14.90
C GLU A 116 1.73 21.07 -13.42
N ARG A 117 3.03 21.07 -13.13
CA ARG A 117 3.53 21.19 -11.76
C ARG A 117 3.19 22.53 -11.12
N LYS A 118 3.19 23.63 -11.90
CA LYS A 118 2.74 24.95 -11.41
C LYS A 118 1.26 24.92 -11.07
N LEU A 119 0.44 24.31 -11.92
CA LEU A 119 -1.01 24.16 -11.68
C LEU A 119 -1.34 23.32 -10.44
N LEU A 120 -0.47 22.39 -10.02
CA LEU A 120 -0.68 21.62 -8.79
C LEU A 120 -0.63 22.49 -7.53
N VAL A 121 0.17 23.56 -7.52
CA VAL A 121 0.31 24.44 -6.35
C VAL A 121 -0.99 25.19 -6.07
N ASP A 122 -1.74 25.54 -7.11
CA ASP A 122 -2.99 26.31 -7.00
C ASP A 122 -4.22 25.45 -6.66
N ARG A 123 -4.12 24.11 -6.79
CA ARG A 123 -5.24 23.22 -6.48
C ARG A 123 -5.37 23.02 -4.97
N PRO A 124 -6.61 22.93 -4.44
CA PRO A 124 -6.79 22.49 -3.06
C PRO A 124 -6.17 21.11 -2.90
N GLN A 125 -5.17 21.01 -2.02
CA GLN A 125 -4.36 19.81 -1.84
C GLN A 125 -5.19 18.71 -1.16
N ILE A 126 -5.92 17.93 -1.96
CA ILE A 126 -6.50 16.67 -1.51
C ILE A 126 -5.35 15.65 -1.46
N SER A 127 -5.30 14.81 -0.42
CA SER A 127 -4.30 13.73 -0.39
C SER A 127 -4.62 12.67 -1.46
N PRO A 128 -3.62 12.11 -2.17
CA PRO A 128 -3.84 11.03 -3.14
C PRO A 128 -4.55 9.79 -2.55
N PHE A 129 -4.51 9.62 -1.23
CA PHE A 129 -5.14 8.51 -0.53
C PHE A 129 -6.64 8.69 -0.27
N VAL A 130 -7.19 9.90 -0.44
CA VAL A 130 -8.60 10.19 -0.10
C VAL A 130 -9.56 9.29 -0.87
N MET A 131 -9.28 9.03 -2.15
CA MET A 131 -10.10 8.13 -2.97
C MET A 131 -10.08 6.69 -2.43
N LYS A 132 -8.89 6.18 -2.06
CA LYS A 132 -8.75 4.83 -1.49
C LYS A 132 -9.51 4.72 -0.18
N CYS A 133 -9.41 5.74 0.66
CA CYS A 133 -10.15 5.80 1.92
C CYS A 133 -11.66 5.82 1.68
N ARG A 134 -12.12 6.57 0.67
CA ARG A 134 -13.54 6.63 0.30
C ARG A 134 -14.07 5.28 -0.17
N ASP A 135 -13.33 4.60 -1.02
CA ASP A 135 -13.75 3.30 -1.55
C ASP A 135 -13.69 2.21 -0.48
N TYR A 136 -12.67 2.25 0.38
CA TYR A 136 -12.61 1.41 1.58
C TYR A 136 -13.85 1.59 2.45
N LEU A 137 -14.16 2.82 2.86
CA LEU A 137 -15.30 3.13 3.74
C LEU A 137 -16.65 2.80 3.08
N LYS A 138 -16.81 3.01 1.77
CA LYS A 138 -18.02 2.60 1.02
C LYS A 138 -18.24 1.10 1.04
N SER A 139 -17.16 0.32 0.92
CA SER A 139 -17.24 -1.14 0.90
C SER A 139 -17.47 -1.75 2.29
N THR A 140 -17.16 -1.00 3.35
CA THR A 140 -17.31 -1.47 4.73
C THR A 140 -18.75 -1.36 5.23
N LEU A 141 -19.19 -2.40 5.95
CA LEU A 141 -20.41 -2.40 6.75
C LEU A 141 -20.08 -2.09 8.20
N LEU A 142 -20.45 -0.91 8.68
CA LEU A 142 -20.14 -0.46 10.03
C LEU A 142 -21.10 -1.12 11.04
N GLN A 143 -20.54 -1.95 11.92
CA GLN A 143 -21.29 -2.55 13.03
C GLN A 143 -21.23 -1.66 14.26
N ILE A 144 -22.36 -1.05 14.62
CA ILE A 144 -22.44 -0.12 15.74
C ILE A 144 -22.88 -0.88 16.99
N PRO A 145 -21.99 -1.05 17.98
CA PRO A 145 -22.33 -1.71 19.23
C PRO A 145 -23.25 -0.84 20.09
N ILE A 146 -24.49 -1.29 20.34
CA ILE A 146 -25.42 -0.60 21.24
C ILE A 146 -25.94 -1.56 22.31
N ASN A 147 -26.06 -1.07 23.54
CA ASN A 147 -26.72 -1.81 24.61
C ASN A 147 -28.24 -1.63 24.54
N LEU A 148 -28.93 -2.53 23.84
CA LEU A 148 -30.39 -2.49 23.69
C LEU A 148 -31.18 -2.70 24.99
N LYS A 149 -30.54 -3.18 26.06
CA LYS A 149 -31.20 -3.36 27.38
C LYS A 149 -31.40 -2.04 28.13
N LEU A 150 -30.79 -0.95 27.66
CA LEU A 150 -31.01 0.37 28.23
C LEU A 150 -32.38 0.90 27.76
N LYS A 151 -33.15 1.51 28.68
CA LYS A 151 -34.55 1.88 28.44
C LYS A 151 -34.75 3.02 27.45
N GLU A 152 -33.72 3.85 27.25
CA GLU A 152 -33.73 5.04 26.41
C GLU A 152 -32.33 5.20 25.78
N TRP A 153 -32.04 4.43 24.73
CA TRP A 153 -30.81 4.61 23.97
C TRP A 153 -31.09 5.39 22.69
N SER A 154 -30.17 6.28 22.34
CA SER A 154 -30.15 7.03 21.08
C SER A 154 -28.82 6.83 20.37
N LEU A 155 -28.85 6.89 19.04
CA LEU A 155 -27.65 6.84 18.23
C LEU A 155 -26.94 8.20 18.26
N THR A 156 -25.86 8.30 19.03
CA THR A 156 -25.00 9.49 19.08
C THR A 156 -23.81 9.37 18.14
N LYS A 157 -23.18 10.51 17.81
CA LYS A 157 -21.92 10.57 17.06
C LYS A 157 -20.80 9.75 17.73
N ASP A 158 -20.79 9.70 19.06
CA ASP A 158 -19.82 8.92 19.82
C ASP A 158 -19.94 7.41 19.60
N ASN A 159 -21.16 6.88 19.50
CA ASN A 159 -21.37 5.47 19.22
C ASN A 159 -20.77 5.09 17.84
N ILE A 160 -20.94 5.98 16.86
CA ILE A 160 -20.37 5.81 15.50
C ILE A 160 -18.85 5.89 15.56
N ARG A 161 -18.29 6.86 16.29
CA ARG A 161 -16.85 6.99 16.47
C ARG A 161 -16.24 5.74 17.11
N VAL A 162 -16.87 5.19 18.15
CA VAL A 162 -16.44 3.94 18.78
C VAL A 162 -16.49 2.78 17.78
N ALA A 163 -17.52 2.71 16.95
CA ALA A 163 -17.62 1.70 15.91
C ALA A 163 -16.51 1.84 14.85
N LEU A 164 -16.22 3.05 14.39
CA LEU A 164 -15.16 3.33 13.40
C LEU A 164 -13.78 2.95 13.95
N ARG A 165 -13.52 3.18 15.24
CA ARG A 165 -12.30 2.73 15.91
C ARG A 165 -12.14 1.21 15.90
N ARG A 166 -13.24 0.43 15.92
CA ARG A 166 -13.17 -1.05 15.79
C ARG A 166 -12.71 -1.46 14.38
N ILE A 167 -12.95 -0.64 13.37
CA ILE A 167 -12.46 -0.81 11.99
C ILE A 167 -11.06 -0.17 11.82
N ASN A 168 -10.44 0.31 12.90
CA ASN A 168 -9.17 1.05 12.90
C ASN A 168 -9.22 2.36 12.11
N VAL A 169 -10.40 2.98 11.99
CA VAL A 169 -10.57 4.30 11.39
C VAL A 169 -10.73 5.33 12.50
N MET A 170 -9.88 6.35 12.48
CA MET A 170 -9.93 7.47 13.42
C MET A 170 -10.70 8.62 12.78
N CYS A 171 -11.76 9.07 13.46
CA CYS A 171 -12.59 10.19 13.01
C CYS A 171 -12.94 11.14 14.15
N ASP A 172 -12.97 12.44 13.83
CA ASP A 172 -13.45 13.49 14.72
C ASP A 172 -14.98 13.59 14.69
N GLU A 173 -15.56 14.29 15.67
CA GLU A 173 -17.04 14.40 15.82
C GLU A 173 -17.65 15.23 14.70
N ASP A 174 -16.94 16.28 14.28
CA ASP A 174 -17.38 17.24 13.28
C ASP A 174 -17.47 16.62 11.87
N ALA A 175 -16.68 15.56 11.64
CA ALA A 175 -16.67 14.82 10.38
C ALA A 175 -17.92 13.94 10.20
N ILE A 176 -18.65 13.63 11.28
CA ILE A 176 -19.80 12.74 11.26
C ILE A 176 -21.07 13.58 11.07
N ILE A 177 -21.74 13.37 9.94
CA ILE A 177 -23.02 14.00 9.62
C ILE A 177 -24.11 12.95 9.86
N LEU A 178 -24.90 13.20 10.90
CA LEU A 178 -26.12 12.46 11.21
C LEU A 178 -27.29 13.28 10.68
N GLU A 179 -28.20 12.64 9.95
CA GLU A 179 -29.49 13.26 9.65
C GLU A 179 -30.32 13.34 10.94
N ASP A 180 -31.07 14.44 11.12
CA ASP A 180 -31.71 14.82 12.39
C ASP A 180 -32.77 13.81 12.92
N GLY A 181 -33.08 12.77 12.15
CA GLY A 181 -33.84 11.60 12.59
C GLY A 181 -32.98 10.67 13.46
N SER A 182 -32.68 11.09 14.70
CA SER A 182 -31.98 10.25 15.69
C SER A 182 -32.67 8.87 15.79
N ILE A 183 -31.95 7.83 15.37
CA ILE A 183 -32.43 6.44 15.48
C ILE A 183 -32.52 6.12 16.96
N ASN A 184 -33.76 6.07 17.44
CA ASN A 184 -34.10 5.73 18.81
C ASN A 184 -34.69 4.31 18.85
N GLN A 185 -34.94 3.82 20.06
CA GLN A 185 -35.52 2.49 20.29
C GLN A 185 -36.83 2.23 19.52
N ASP A 186 -37.67 3.25 19.33
CA ASP A 186 -38.99 3.11 18.68
C ASP A 186 -38.90 3.01 17.15
N THR A 187 -37.88 3.64 16.56
CA THR A 187 -37.63 3.61 15.11
C THR A 187 -36.79 2.39 14.70
N TYR A 188 -36.06 1.82 15.66
CA TYR A 188 -35.10 0.76 15.42
C TYR A 188 -35.77 -0.58 15.07
N LYS A 189 -35.38 -1.15 13.92
CA LYS A 189 -35.60 -2.57 13.61
C LYS A 189 -34.28 -3.32 13.59
N LEU A 190 -34.28 -4.51 14.19
CA LEU A 190 -33.11 -5.36 14.26
C LEU A 190 -32.64 -5.76 12.85
N GLY A 191 -31.41 -5.40 12.51
CA GLY A 191 -30.79 -5.74 11.24
C GLY A 191 -31.13 -4.80 10.08
N GLU A 192 -31.84 -3.70 10.31
CA GLU A 192 -32.06 -2.68 9.29
C GLU A 192 -30.77 -1.92 8.99
N GLU A 193 -30.46 -1.79 7.70
CA GLU A 193 -29.32 -1.01 7.21
C GLU A 193 -29.73 0.45 7.09
N PHE A 194 -28.93 1.34 7.63
CA PHE A 194 -29.06 2.78 7.40
C PHE A 194 -27.72 3.37 6.98
N ASN A 195 -27.79 4.51 6.29
CA ASN A 195 -26.61 5.16 5.75
C ASN A 195 -26.22 6.35 6.63
N ILE A 196 -24.91 6.49 6.88
CA ILE A 196 -24.34 7.64 7.59
C ILE A 196 -23.39 8.34 6.62
N ILE A 197 -23.38 9.68 6.63
CA ILE A 197 -22.48 10.46 5.81
C ILE A 197 -21.26 10.85 6.66
N LEU A 198 -20.08 10.46 6.20
CA LEU A 198 -18.80 10.89 6.76
C LEU A 198 -18.09 11.83 5.80
N ASN A 199 -17.56 12.91 6.37
CA ASN A 199 -16.72 13.87 5.66
C ASN A 199 -15.24 13.49 5.85
N ILE A 200 -14.54 13.09 4.78
CA ILE A 200 -13.11 12.76 4.85
C ILE A 200 -12.27 14.04 4.78
N ASN A 201 -12.71 14.98 3.95
CA ASN A 201 -12.10 16.27 3.71
C ASN A 201 -13.24 17.19 3.26
N PRO A 202 -13.31 18.48 3.61
CA PRO A 202 -14.36 19.41 3.17
C PRO A 202 -14.88 19.29 1.73
N LEU A 203 -14.10 18.75 0.80
CA LEU A 203 -14.44 18.52 -0.61
C LEU A 203 -15.00 17.11 -0.93
N VAL A 204 -14.79 16.13 -0.06
CA VAL A 204 -15.09 14.70 -0.30
C VAL A 204 -15.85 14.10 0.87
N ASP A 205 -17.06 13.65 0.57
CA ASP A 205 -17.99 12.97 1.45
C ASP A 205 -18.21 11.50 1.04
N VAL A 206 -18.62 10.70 2.03
CA VAL A 206 -18.79 9.25 1.89
C VAL A 206 -20.02 8.79 2.64
N SER A 207 -20.89 8.07 1.94
CA SER A 207 -22.01 7.37 2.55
C SER A 207 -21.60 5.94 2.94
N ILE A 208 -21.72 5.61 4.22
CA ILE A 208 -21.34 4.32 4.81
C ILE A 208 -22.60 3.59 5.26
N LYS A 209 -22.68 2.30 4.91
CA LYS A 209 -23.73 1.40 5.37
C LYS A 209 -23.47 0.96 6.80
N CYS A 210 -24.46 1.11 7.65
CA CYS A 210 -24.36 0.86 9.08
C CYS A 210 -25.45 -0.10 9.55
N ILE A 211 -25.11 -0.97 10.50
CA ILE A 211 -26.03 -1.87 11.19
C ILE A 211 -25.77 -1.76 12.68
N ILE A 212 -26.85 -1.68 13.47
CA ILE A 212 -26.75 -1.73 14.93
C ILE A 212 -26.69 -3.19 15.39
N VAL A 213 -25.67 -3.50 16.18
CA VAL A 213 -25.46 -4.82 16.78
C VAL A 213 -25.68 -4.74 18.29
N PRO A 214 -26.57 -5.57 18.86
CA PRO A 214 -26.77 -5.60 20.31
C PRO A 214 -25.52 -6.09 21.03
N VAL A 215 -25.12 -5.35 22.05
CA VAL A 215 -24.02 -5.71 22.93
C VAL A 215 -24.54 -6.25 24.26
N ASP A 216 -24.21 -7.51 24.54
CA ASP A 216 -24.43 -8.11 25.84
C ASP A 216 -23.24 -7.83 26.77
N LYS A 217 -23.46 -7.02 27.81
CA LYS A 217 -22.45 -6.73 28.84
C LYS A 217 -21.87 -8.01 29.47
N ALA A 218 -22.68 -9.02 29.71
CA ALA A 218 -22.24 -10.28 30.33
C ALA A 218 -21.15 -10.97 29.48
N LYS A 219 -21.37 -11.10 28.17
CA LYS A 219 -20.41 -11.69 27.24
C LYS A 219 -19.11 -10.90 27.14
N LEU A 220 -19.17 -9.57 27.14
CA LEU A 220 -17.98 -8.71 27.09
C LEU A 220 -17.05 -8.92 28.29
N TRP A 221 -17.60 -9.06 29.49
CA TRP A 221 -16.81 -9.31 30.69
C TRP A 221 -16.13 -10.69 30.64
N ASP A 222 -16.83 -11.71 30.15
CA ASP A 222 -16.26 -13.05 29.98
C ASP A 222 -15.10 -13.05 28.96
N GLU A 223 -15.28 -12.40 27.80
CA GLU A 223 -14.23 -12.23 26.79
C GLU A 223 -13.02 -11.46 27.32
N TYR A 224 -13.25 -10.39 28.07
CA TYR A 224 -12.19 -9.61 28.70
C TYR A 224 -11.39 -10.45 29.70
N GLN A 225 -12.07 -11.21 30.56
CA GLN A 225 -11.41 -12.10 31.52
C GLN A 225 -10.60 -13.20 30.80
N LEU A 226 -11.12 -13.74 29.69
CA LEU A 226 -10.40 -14.71 28.85
C LEU A 226 -9.14 -14.12 28.22
N SER A 227 -9.18 -12.89 27.70
CA SER A 227 -7.99 -12.25 27.10
C SER A 227 -6.86 -11.98 28.10
N LYS A 228 -7.20 -11.76 29.38
CA LYS A 228 -6.21 -11.59 30.47
C LYS A 228 -5.61 -12.90 30.97
N ARG A 229 -6.26 -14.04 30.72
CA ARG A 229 -5.68 -15.33 31.07
C ARG A 229 -4.51 -15.59 30.14
N ARG A 230 -3.29 -15.58 30.67
CA ARG A 230 -2.13 -16.09 29.94
C ARG A 230 -2.44 -17.54 29.52
N PRO A 231 -2.10 -17.95 28.29
CA PRO A 231 -2.22 -19.35 27.93
C PRO A 231 -1.42 -20.15 28.96
N LYS A 232 -2.05 -21.15 29.58
CA LYS A 232 -1.33 -22.09 30.43
C LYS A 232 -0.31 -22.78 29.53
N THR A 233 0.97 -22.45 29.74
CA THR A 233 2.13 -23.15 29.17
C THR A 233 2.09 -24.62 29.53
#